data_AF-R2P9U7-F1
#
_entry.id   AF-R2P9U7-F1
#
_cell.length_a   1.000
_cell.length_b   1.000
_cell.length_c   1.000
_cell.angle_alpha   90.00
_cell.angle_beta   90.00
_cell.angle_gamma   90.00
#
_symmetry.space_group_name_H-M   'P 1'
#
loop_
_entity.id
_entity.type
_entity.pdbx_description
1 polymer ?
#
loop_
_entity_poly.entity_id
_entity_poly.type
_entity_poly.pdbx_seq_one_letter_code
_entity_poly.pdbx_strand_id
1 'polypeptide(L)'
;MIYETDKNLTELGKYHHFNSIISNVNYKMDVTLAAEYSLECFKRIVAPEESFETFTELAEQSPVGSRGINFLPYLFEERNPYFDPTLSESLIGLRAYHNRDDIVRSIMKGIVFSLKNVYENMDDKQSKSIETFRITGGITKNPFWLQLFADVFQIEIEVLNFGKGPPSIWCNVPCNSWEK
;
A
#
# COMPACT_ATOMS: atom_id res chain seq x y z
N MET A 1 -11.72 -7.97 21.56
CA MET A 1 -12.16 -6.92 20.64
C MET A 1 -13.32 -6.20 21.27
N ILE A 2 -13.08 -5.00 21.81
CA ILE A 2 -14.16 -4.14 22.32
C ILE A 2 -14.50 -3.21 21.17
N TYR A 3 -15.72 -3.34 20.64
CA TYR A 3 -16.29 -2.30 19.79
C TYR A 3 -16.72 -1.17 20.73
N GLU A 4 -15.86 -0.18 20.91
CA GLU A 4 -16.31 1.07 21.53
C GLU A 4 -17.21 1.78 20.51
N THR A 5 -18.51 1.65 20.72
CA THR A 5 -19.54 2.38 19.97
C THR A 5 -19.61 3.80 20.54
N ASP A 6 -18.57 4.59 20.27
CA ASP A 6 -18.69 6.03 20.44
C ASP A 6 -19.64 6.54 19.34
N LYS A 7 -20.85 6.93 19.75
CA LYS A 7 -21.99 7.21 18.86
C LYS A 7 -21.82 8.48 18.01
N ASN A 8 -20.69 9.19 18.17
CA ASN A 8 -20.37 10.42 17.45
C ASN A 8 -19.32 10.24 16.34
N LEU A 9 -18.83 9.02 16.07
CA LEU A 9 -17.94 8.78 14.94
C LEU A 9 -18.75 8.71 13.64
N THR A 10 -18.78 9.81 12.90
CA THR A 10 -19.27 9.88 11.50
C THR A 10 -18.42 9.10 10.49
N GLU A 11 -17.39 8.39 10.95
CA GLU A 11 -16.39 7.65 10.16
C GLU A 11 -16.60 6.12 10.23
N LEU A 12 -17.83 5.64 10.10
CA LEU A 12 -18.11 4.21 10.20
C LEU A 12 -17.42 3.44 9.03
N GLY A 13 -16.46 2.57 9.37
CA GLY A 13 -15.97 1.51 8.48
C GLY A 13 -14.77 1.83 7.59
N LYS A 14 -14.12 2.98 7.72
CA LYS A 14 -12.95 3.35 6.89
C LYS A 14 -11.65 2.67 7.31
N TYR A 15 -11.40 2.49 8.60
CA TYR A 15 -10.20 1.89 9.16
C TYR A 15 -10.48 1.33 10.55
N HIS A 16 -9.63 0.42 11.03
CA HIS A 16 -9.71 -0.10 12.38
C HIS A 16 -9.05 0.87 13.38
N HIS A 17 -9.79 1.28 14.41
CA HIS A 17 -9.27 2.10 15.49
C HIS A 17 -9.00 1.24 16.74
N PHE A 18 -7.78 1.34 17.28
CA PHE A 18 -7.35 0.62 18.47
C PHE A 18 -6.85 1.62 19.54
N ASN A 19 -7.43 1.55 20.75
CA ASN A 19 -6.94 2.30 21.89
C ASN A 19 -5.78 1.55 22.56
N SER A 20 -4.70 2.24 22.88
CA SER A 20 -3.61 1.68 23.68
C SER A 20 -3.95 1.70 25.17
N ILE A 21 -3.33 0.78 25.93
CA ILE A 21 -3.31 0.87 27.40
C ILE A 21 -2.49 2.08 27.89
N ILE A 22 -1.61 2.62 27.02
CA ILE A 22 -0.84 3.83 27.27
C ILE A 22 -1.74 5.04 26.99
N SER A 23 -1.88 5.93 27.97
CA SER A 23 -2.68 7.15 27.84
C SER A 23 -2.22 8.00 26.64
N ASN A 24 -3.19 8.52 25.90
CA ASN A 24 -2.99 9.38 24.71
C ASN A 24 -2.26 8.70 23.55
N VAL A 25 -2.31 7.37 23.44
CA VAL A 25 -1.79 6.63 22.29
C VAL A 25 -2.91 5.81 21.68
N ASN A 26 -3.26 6.10 20.43
CA ASN A 26 -4.24 5.35 19.64
C ASN A 26 -3.62 4.97 18.29
N TYR A 27 -4.07 3.87 17.70
CA TYR A 27 -3.60 3.38 16.41
C TYR A 27 -4.76 3.25 15.43
N LYS A 28 -4.56 3.79 14.22
CA LYS A 28 -5.42 3.53 13.06
C LYS A 28 -4.74 2.45 12.20
N MET A 29 -5.49 1.47 11.71
CA MET A 29 -4.97 0.38 10.90
C MET A 29 -5.88 0.09 9.71
N ASP A 30 -5.26 -0.09 8.53
CA ASP A 30 -5.89 -0.66 7.35
C ASP A 30 -5.22 -1.93 6.90
N VAL A 31 -5.90 -2.62 5.99
CA VAL A 31 -5.35 -3.75 5.27
C VAL A 31 -5.71 -3.64 3.79
N THR A 32 -4.71 -3.57 2.91
CA THR A 32 -4.89 -3.83 1.48
C THR A 32 -4.61 -5.32 1.22
N LEU A 33 -5.65 -6.07 0.84
CA LEU A 33 -5.59 -7.55 0.74
C LEU A 33 -4.75 -8.08 -0.43
N ALA A 34 -4.67 -7.31 -1.51
CA ALA A 34 -4.16 -7.80 -2.79
C ALA A 34 -2.76 -7.29 -3.14
N ALA A 35 -2.27 -6.24 -2.46
CA ALA A 35 -1.05 -5.53 -2.79
C ALA A 35 0.18 -6.44 -3.02
N GLU A 36 0.49 -7.35 -2.10
CA GLU A 36 1.66 -8.23 -2.23
C GLU A 36 1.44 -9.33 -3.29
N TYR A 37 0.20 -9.81 -3.43
CA TYR A 37 -0.09 -10.97 -4.26
C TYR A 37 -0.32 -10.63 -5.73
N SER A 38 -0.61 -9.37 -6.07
CA SER A 38 -0.82 -8.93 -7.46
C SER A 38 0.37 -9.20 -8.37
N LEU A 39 1.58 -8.83 -7.92
CA LEU A 39 2.79 -9.06 -8.72
C LEU A 39 3.12 -10.55 -8.83
N GLU A 40 2.94 -11.31 -7.74
CA GLU A 40 3.15 -12.77 -7.74
C GLU A 40 2.12 -13.49 -8.63
N CYS A 41 0.85 -13.05 -8.62
CA CYS A 41 -0.20 -13.57 -9.47
C CYS A 41 0.13 -13.34 -10.95
N PHE A 42 0.53 -12.12 -11.31
CA PHE A 42 0.95 -11.79 -12.67
C PHE A 42 2.14 -12.65 -13.12
N LYS A 43 3.19 -12.74 -12.29
CA LYS A 43 4.36 -13.60 -12.53
C LYS A 43 3.94 -15.05 -12.80
N ARG A 44 3.11 -15.62 -11.93
CA ARG A 44 2.61 -17.00 -12.07
C ARG A 44 1.87 -17.23 -13.38
N ILE A 45 1.12 -16.24 -13.87
CA ILE A 45 0.34 -16.36 -15.11
C ILE A 45 1.24 -16.26 -16.35
N VAL A 46 2.19 -15.32 -16.37
CA VAL A 46 2.92 -14.98 -17.61
C VAL A 46 4.32 -15.59 -17.70
N ALA A 47 4.95 -15.87 -16.55
CA ALA A 47 6.31 -16.39 -16.47
C ALA A 47 6.53 -17.16 -15.14
N PRO A 48 5.89 -18.32 -14.95
CA PRO A 48 5.93 -19.07 -13.69
C PRO A 48 7.34 -19.50 -13.27
N GLU A 49 8.21 -19.76 -14.24
CA GLU A 49 9.59 -20.22 -14.02
C GLU A 49 10.57 -19.11 -13.63
N GLU A 50 10.17 -17.84 -13.76
CA GLU A 50 11.03 -16.71 -13.41
C GLU A 50 10.93 -16.35 -11.92
N SER A 51 12.03 -15.81 -11.38
CA SER A 51 12.06 -15.36 -9.98
C SER A 51 11.38 -14.01 -9.80
N PHE A 52 11.01 -13.70 -8.56
CA PHE A 52 10.43 -12.41 -8.21
C PHE A 52 11.44 -11.27 -8.41
N GLU A 53 12.73 -11.54 -8.13
CA GLU A 53 13.83 -10.60 -8.32
C GLU A 53 13.92 -10.15 -9.78
N THR A 54 13.87 -11.07 -10.74
CA THR A 54 13.89 -10.74 -12.18
C THR A 54 12.74 -9.80 -12.56
N PHE A 55 11.54 -10.01 -12.01
CA PHE A 55 10.41 -9.11 -12.27
C PHE A 55 10.66 -7.71 -11.70
N THR A 56 11.19 -7.62 -10.48
CA THR A 56 11.48 -6.32 -9.89
C THR A 56 12.61 -5.58 -10.60
N GLU A 57 13.64 -6.28 -11.10
CA GLU A 57 14.70 -5.70 -11.91
C GLU A 57 14.19 -5.21 -13.27
N LEU A 58 13.24 -5.93 -13.89
CA LEU A 58 12.61 -5.49 -15.13
C LEU A 58 11.89 -4.15 -14.95
N ALA A 59 11.24 -3.92 -13.81
CA ALA A 59 10.53 -2.66 -13.56
C ALA A 59 11.46 -1.43 -13.57
N GLU A 60 12.73 -1.60 -13.23
CA GLU A 60 13.73 -0.52 -13.24
C GLU A 60 14.01 -0.01 -14.67
N GLN A 61 13.84 -0.88 -15.67
CA GLN A 61 14.13 -0.57 -17.08
C GLN A 61 13.05 0.31 -17.73
N SER A 62 11.81 0.23 -17.24
CA SER A 62 10.72 1.07 -17.71
C SER A 62 10.88 2.50 -17.19
N PRO A 63 10.53 3.56 -17.96
CA PRO A 63 10.57 4.92 -17.46
C PRO A 63 9.59 5.18 -16.31
N VAL A 64 9.86 6.22 -15.52
CA VAL A 64 8.91 6.74 -14.52
C VAL A 64 7.54 6.95 -15.16
N GLY A 65 6.50 6.49 -14.47
CA GLY A 65 5.12 6.54 -14.97
C GLY A 65 4.69 5.35 -15.84
N SER A 66 5.57 4.40 -16.14
CA SER A 66 5.24 3.15 -16.87
C SER A 66 4.62 3.43 -18.25
N ARG A 67 5.10 4.48 -18.92
CA ARG A 67 4.58 4.97 -20.22
C ARG A 67 3.06 5.21 -20.24
N GLY A 68 2.48 5.52 -19.07
CA GLY A 68 1.06 5.84 -18.94
C GLY A 68 0.15 4.63 -18.68
N ILE A 69 0.72 3.43 -18.49
CA ILE A 69 -0.05 2.27 -18.03
C ILE A 69 -0.48 2.48 -16.57
N ASN A 70 -1.75 2.22 -16.28
CA ASN A 70 -2.29 2.21 -14.93
C ASN A 70 -2.72 0.80 -14.56
N PHE A 71 -2.38 0.39 -13.33
CA PHE A 71 -2.76 -0.90 -12.79
C PHE A 71 -3.61 -0.71 -11.54
N LEU A 72 -4.71 -1.45 -11.46
CA LEU A 72 -5.61 -1.48 -10.31
C LEU A 72 -5.45 -2.84 -9.61
N PRO A 73 -4.92 -2.91 -8.38
CA PRO A 73 -4.55 -4.16 -7.72
C PRO A 73 -5.74 -4.79 -6.94
N TYR A 74 -6.91 -4.94 -7.55
CA TYR A 74 -8.12 -5.43 -6.88
C TYR A 74 -8.33 -6.95 -7.06
N LEU A 75 -7.40 -7.77 -6.55
CA LEU A 75 -7.38 -9.22 -6.82
C LEU A 75 -8.43 -10.05 -6.07
N PHE A 76 -8.69 -9.69 -4.81
CA PHE A 76 -9.54 -10.48 -3.90
C PHE A 76 -10.72 -9.67 -3.40
N GLU A 77 -11.23 -8.75 -4.24
CA GLU A 77 -12.14 -7.67 -3.84
C GLU A 77 -11.38 -6.55 -3.09
N GLU A 78 -11.96 -5.35 -3.05
CA GLU A 78 -11.40 -4.22 -2.28
C GLU A 78 -12.27 -3.96 -1.06
N ARG A 79 -11.63 -3.76 0.09
CA ARG A 79 -12.34 -3.44 1.35
C ARG A 79 -12.30 -1.94 1.63
N ASN A 80 -11.22 -1.28 1.23
CA ASN A 80 -11.05 0.15 1.40
C ASN A 80 -10.25 0.70 0.21
N PRO A 81 -10.74 1.71 -0.54
CA PRO A 81 -11.85 2.64 -0.25
C PRO A 81 -13.20 2.24 -0.85
N TYR A 82 -13.20 1.30 -1.80
CA TYR A 82 -14.39 0.91 -2.55
C TYR A 82 -14.81 -0.45 -2.03
N PHE A 83 -15.85 -0.49 -1.19
CA PHE A 83 -16.41 -1.74 -0.68
C PHE A 83 -17.20 -2.44 -1.80
N ASP A 84 -16.49 -2.95 -2.80
CA ASP A 84 -17.04 -3.50 -4.03
C ASP A 84 -16.45 -4.90 -4.31
N PRO A 85 -17.27 -5.96 -4.17
CA PRO A 85 -16.85 -7.34 -4.39
C PRO A 85 -16.75 -7.71 -5.88
N THR A 86 -17.06 -6.80 -6.81
CA THR A 86 -17.00 -7.05 -8.25
C THR A 86 -15.71 -6.55 -8.88
N LEU A 87 -14.89 -5.82 -8.13
CA LEU A 87 -13.61 -5.31 -8.62
C LEU A 87 -12.65 -6.46 -8.90
N SER A 88 -11.92 -6.31 -10.01
CA SER A 88 -10.89 -7.22 -10.46
C SER A 88 -9.64 -6.45 -10.86
N GLU A 89 -8.49 -7.13 -10.82
CA GLU A 89 -7.26 -6.53 -11.30
C GLU A 89 -7.38 -6.05 -12.74
N SER A 90 -6.97 -4.82 -12.99
CA SER A 90 -7.16 -4.17 -14.29
C SER A 90 -5.88 -3.48 -14.74
N LEU A 91 -5.49 -3.76 -15.98
CA LEU A 91 -4.39 -3.10 -16.67
C LEU A 91 -4.97 -2.16 -17.74
N ILE A 92 -4.81 -0.86 -17.55
CA ILE A 92 -5.47 0.18 -18.36
C ILE A 92 -4.40 0.97 -19.12
N GLY A 93 -4.66 1.25 -20.39
CA GLY A 93 -3.79 2.08 -21.23
C GLY A 93 -2.74 1.33 -22.03
N LEU A 94 -2.86 0.00 -22.19
CA LEU A 94 -1.93 -0.79 -22.98
C LEU A 94 -1.92 -0.39 -24.47
N ARG A 95 -0.75 -0.40 -25.09
CA ARG A 95 -0.47 -0.01 -26.48
C ARG A 95 0.64 -0.92 -27.03
N ALA A 96 0.74 -1.02 -28.36
CA ALA A 96 1.67 -1.95 -29.03
C ALA A 96 3.16 -1.68 -28.76
N TYR A 97 3.52 -0.46 -28.35
CA TYR A 97 4.90 -0.09 -28.03
C TYR A 97 5.29 -0.36 -26.57
N HIS A 98 4.37 -0.84 -25.74
CA HIS A 98 4.67 -1.21 -24.37
C HIS A 98 5.36 -2.56 -24.30
N ASN A 99 6.31 -2.65 -23.40
CA ASN A 99 7.10 -3.84 -23.15
C ASN A 99 6.76 -4.42 -21.76
N ARG A 100 7.34 -5.58 -21.46
CA ARG A 100 7.07 -6.30 -20.20
C ARG A 100 7.52 -5.51 -18.98
N ASP A 101 8.62 -4.79 -19.05
CA ASP A 101 9.09 -3.83 -18.05
C ASP A 101 8.04 -2.77 -17.72
N ASP A 102 7.37 -2.19 -18.73
CA ASP A 102 6.32 -1.19 -18.52
C ASP A 102 5.14 -1.76 -17.73
N ILE A 103 4.74 -2.98 -18.07
CA ILE A 103 3.66 -3.68 -17.37
C ILE A 103 4.07 -3.95 -15.92
N VAL A 104 5.25 -4.52 -15.69
CA VAL A 104 5.70 -4.86 -14.33
C VAL A 104 5.87 -3.59 -13.47
N ARG A 105 6.46 -2.52 -14.03
CA ARG A 105 6.54 -1.23 -13.34
C ARG A 105 5.15 -0.67 -13.03
N SER A 106 4.19 -0.84 -13.92
CA SER A 106 2.82 -0.36 -13.70
C SER A 106 2.13 -1.09 -12.55
N ILE A 107 2.37 -2.40 -12.41
CA ILE A 107 1.84 -3.22 -11.32
C ILE A 107 2.41 -2.74 -9.99
N MET A 108 3.75 -2.63 -9.91
CA MET A 108 4.43 -2.13 -8.70
C MET A 108 3.92 -0.75 -8.30
N LYS A 109 3.85 0.16 -9.28
CA LYS A 109 3.33 1.52 -9.11
C LYS A 109 1.87 1.52 -8.63
N GLY A 110 1.01 0.69 -9.21
CA GLY A 110 -0.41 0.58 -8.85
C GLY A 110 -0.61 0.09 -7.41
N ILE A 111 0.22 -0.83 -6.96
CA ILE A 111 0.23 -1.31 -5.57
C ILE A 111 0.55 -0.15 -4.60
N VAL A 112 1.61 0.61 -4.87
CA VAL A 112 2.00 1.75 -4.02
C VAL A 112 0.93 2.85 -4.04
N PHE A 113 0.30 3.12 -5.20
CA PHE A 113 -0.81 4.08 -5.28
C PHE A 113 -2.05 3.63 -4.52
N SER A 114 -2.38 2.34 -4.52
CA SER A 114 -3.51 1.84 -3.72
C SER A 114 -3.26 2.09 -2.23
N LEU A 115 -2.05 1.80 -1.75
CA LEU A 115 -1.63 2.08 -0.37
C LEU A 115 -1.65 3.59 -0.05
N LYS A 116 -1.21 4.44 -1.00
CA LYS A 116 -1.28 5.89 -0.85
C LYS A 116 -2.72 6.36 -0.74
N ASN A 117 -3.62 5.82 -1.55
CA ASN A 117 -5.03 6.18 -1.48
C ASN A 117 -5.63 5.76 -0.11
N VAL A 118 -5.30 4.58 0.40
CA VAL A 118 -5.70 4.18 1.76
C VAL A 118 -5.16 5.15 2.81
N TYR A 119 -3.89 5.52 2.71
CA TYR A 119 -3.26 6.50 3.58
C TYR A 119 -3.97 7.87 3.54
N GLU A 120 -4.25 8.40 2.36
CA GLU A 120 -4.96 9.68 2.17
C GLU A 120 -6.39 9.63 2.72
N ASN A 121 -7.04 8.45 2.72
CA ASN A 121 -8.37 8.27 3.31
C ASN A 121 -8.34 8.17 4.84
N MET A 122 -7.20 7.83 5.45
CA MET A 122 -7.02 7.84 6.91
C MET A 122 -6.61 9.20 7.47
N ASP A 123 -5.92 10.00 6.66
CA ASP A 123 -5.42 11.30 7.05
C ASP A 123 -6.56 12.32 7.06
N ASP A 124 -7.34 12.29 8.14
CA ASP A 124 -8.23 13.40 8.46
C ASP A 124 -7.39 14.67 8.58
N LYS A 125 -7.94 15.81 8.15
CA LYS A 125 -7.30 17.14 8.29
C LYS A 125 -6.89 17.53 9.73
N GLN A 126 -7.18 16.67 10.71
CA GLN A 126 -6.87 16.81 12.13
C GLN A 126 -5.66 15.95 12.58
N SER A 127 -5.19 15.02 11.75
CA SER A 127 -4.03 14.18 12.01
C SER A 127 -2.74 14.98 11.78
N LYS A 128 -1.77 14.89 12.71
CA LYS A 128 -0.46 15.49 12.53
C LYS A 128 0.23 14.85 11.33
N SER A 129 0.93 15.66 10.54
CA SER A 129 1.74 15.18 9.40
C SER A 129 2.63 14.01 9.83
N ILE A 130 2.52 12.89 9.12
CA ILE A 130 3.36 11.72 9.35
C ILE A 130 4.79 12.04 8.92
N GLU A 131 5.71 11.99 9.87
CA GLU A 131 7.11 12.36 9.64
C GLU A 131 7.94 11.19 9.08
N THR A 132 7.55 9.95 9.36
CA THR A 132 8.31 8.76 8.96
C THR A 132 7.39 7.58 8.67
N PHE A 133 7.65 6.91 7.56
CA PHE A 133 6.94 5.71 7.13
C PHE A 133 7.81 4.48 7.38
N ARG A 134 7.32 3.53 8.19
CA ARG A 134 8.10 2.34 8.54
C ARG A 134 7.65 1.15 7.75
N ILE A 135 8.57 0.48 7.06
CA ILE A 135 8.26 -0.65 6.18
C ILE A 135 8.95 -1.91 6.70
N THR A 136 8.23 -3.03 6.62
CA THR A 136 8.69 -4.38 6.99
C THR A 136 8.28 -5.42 5.94
N GLY A 137 8.81 -6.64 6.06
CA GLY A 137 8.43 -7.79 5.22
C GLY A 137 9.30 -7.98 3.98
N GLY A 138 8.85 -8.82 3.05
CA GLY A 138 9.65 -9.24 1.89
C GLY A 138 10.07 -8.10 0.95
N ILE A 139 9.24 -7.07 0.84
CA ILE A 139 9.46 -5.91 -0.02
C ILE A 139 10.69 -5.08 0.34
N THR A 140 11.15 -5.13 1.60
CA THR A 140 12.28 -4.32 2.08
C THR A 140 13.63 -4.80 1.52
N LYS A 141 13.67 -5.99 0.92
CA LYS A 141 14.89 -6.54 0.30
C LYS A 141 15.21 -5.90 -1.05
N ASN A 142 14.24 -5.23 -1.67
CA ASN A 142 14.43 -4.63 -2.98
C ASN A 142 14.51 -3.09 -2.86
N PRO A 143 15.66 -2.48 -3.22
CA PRO A 143 15.85 -1.04 -3.07
C PRO A 143 14.95 -0.21 -4.00
N PHE A 144 14.61 -0.73 -5.18
CA PHE A 144 13.71 -0.05 -6.10
C PHE A 144 12.28 0.04 -5.56
N TRP A 145 11.78 -1.00 -4.88
CA TRP A 145 10.52 -0.93 -4.14
C TRP A 145 10.53 0.18 -3.09
N LEU A 146 11.57 0.22 -2.26
CA LEU A 146 11.70 1.25 -1.21
C LEU A 146 11.74 2.66 -1.80
N GLN A 147 12.48 2.85 -2.89
CA GLN A 147 12.54 4.13 -3.60
C GLN A 147 11.17 4.50 -4.18
N LEU A 148 10.44 3.54 -4.75
CA LEU A 148 9.09 3.79 -5.28
C LEU A 148 8.11 4.24 -4.18
N PHE A 149 8.21 3.65 -2.98
CA PHE A 149 7.46 4.13 -1.80
C PHE A 149 7.86 5.57 -1.45
N ALA A 150 9.15 5.85 -1.33
CA ALA A 150 9.64 7.20 -1.02
C ALA A 150 9.16 8.24 -2.06
N ASP A 151 9.22 7.91 -3.35
CA ASP A 151 8.82 8.77 -4.45
C ASP A 151 7.30 9.04 -4.47
N VAL A 152 6.47 8.04 -4.17
CA VAL A 152 5.01 8.18 -4.22
C VAL A 152 4.46 8.89 -2.98
N PHE A 153 4.99 8.56 -1.80
CA PHE A 153 4.56 9.14 -0.53
C PHE A 153 5.22 10.48 -0.23
N GLN A 154 6.38 10.78 -0.83
CA GLN A 154 7.18 11.99 -0.55
C GLN A 154 7.55 12.11 0.95
N ILE A 155 7.77 10.96 1.60
CA ILE A 155 8.08 10.83 3.04
C ILE A 155 9.31 9.93 3.19
N GLU A 156 10.09 10.15 4.24
CA GLU A 156 11.23 9.31 4.59
C GLU A 156 10.77 7.88 4.96
N ILE A 157 11.42 6.89 4.35
CA ILE A 157 11.15 5.47 4.58
C ILE A 157 12.21 4.90 5.54
N GLU A 158 11.76 4.39 6.68
CA GLU A 158 12.58 3.67 7.64
C GLU A 158 12.31 2.16 7.54
N VAL A 159 13.34 1.35 7.29
CA VAL A 159 13.21 -0.11 7.24
C VAL A 159 13.42 -0.67 8.64
N LEU A 160 12.39 -1.34 9.20
CA LEU A 160 12.55 -1.99 10.49
C LEU A 160 13.07 -3.42 10.34
N ASN A 161 14.12 -3.75 11.08
CA ASN A 161 14.64 -5.10 11.23
C ASN A 161 13.86 -5.88 12.31
N PHE A 162 12.59 -6.19 12.05
CA PHE A 162 11.85 -7.20 12.82
C PHE A 162 11.76 -8.49 12.01
N GLY A 163 12.13 -9.62 12.61
CA GLY A 163 12.17 -10.92 11.94
C GLY A 163 10.79 -11.38 11.45
N LYS A 164 10.74 -11.82 10.18
CA LYS A 164 9.68 -12.60 9.51
C LYS A 164 8.24 -12.35 10.00
N GLY A 165 7.70 -11.16 9.72
CA GLY A 165 6.26 -10.91 9.66
C GLY A 165 5.79 -10.69 8.21
N PRO A 166 4.48 -10.79 7.91
CA PRO A 166 3.93 -10.33 6.64
C PRO A 166 4.29 -8.85 6.40
N PRO A 167 4.42 -8.37 5.15
CA PRO A 167 4.73 -6.98 4.89
C PRO A 167 3.69 -6.10 5.56
N SER A 168 4.17 -5.33 6.54
CA SER A 168 3.34 -4.40 7.29
C SER A 168 3.99 -3.03 7.20
N ILE A 169 3.16 -2.06 6.85
CA ILE A 169 3.50 -0.66 6.83
C ILE A 169 2.97 -0.05 8.12
N TRP A 170 3.85 0.57 8.89
CA TRP A 170 3.52 1.23 10.14
C TRP A 170 3.80 2.72 10.00
N CYS A 171 2.77 3.54 10.23
CA CYS A 171 2.95 4.97 10.39
C CYS A 171 2.69 5.35 11.84
N ASN A 172 3.65 6.04 12.47
CA ASN A 172 3.39 6.65 13.78
C ASN A 172 2.67 7.99 13.54
N VAL A 173 1.38 8.03 13.82
CA VAL A 173 0.65 9.30 13.98
C VAL A 173 0.55 9.57 15.49
N PRO A 174 1.30 10.53 16.06
CA PRO A 174 1.04 10.98 17.42
C PRO A 174 -0.29 11.72 17.46
N CYS A 175 -1.37 11.02 17.82
CA CYS A 175 -2.70 11.58 17.95
C CYS A 175 -2.85 12.32 19.28
N ASN A 176 -2.43 13.58 19.34
CA ASN A 176 -2.74 14.47 20.46
C ASN A 176 -4.02 15.26 20.13
N SER A 177 -5.19 14.69 20.38
CA SER A 177 -6.45 15.45 20.25
C SER A 177 -7.49 15.04 21.29
N TRP A 178 -7.25 15.42 22.55
CA TRP A 178 -8.29 15.53 23.58
C TRP A 178 -7.95 16.67 24.57
N GLU A 179 -7.99 17.91 24.08
CA GLU A 179 -8.19 19.08 24.95
C GLU A 179 -9.36 19.91 24.40
N LYS A 180 -10.58 19.45 24.69
CA LYS A 180 -11.66 20.21 25.36
C LYS A 180 -12.97 19.41 25.40
#